data_AF-A0A843SUV7-F1
#
_entry.id   AF-A0A843SUV7-F1
#
_cell.length_a   1.000
_cell.length_b   1.000
_cell.length_c   1.000
_cell.angle_alpha   90.00
_cell.angle_beta   90.00
_cell.angle_gamma   90.00
#
_symmetry.space_group_name_H-M   'P 1'
#
loop_
_entity.id
_entity.type
_entity.pdbx_description
1 polymer ?
#
loop_
_entity_poly.entity_id
_entity_poly.type
_entity_poly.pdbx_seq_one_letter_code
_entity_poly.pdbx_strand_id
1 'polypeptide(L)'
;MPQTLADLAGALAASPLNRLAVYLLTEVPGFPPTVQTLHLLSISAIMGSIVLIDLRVLGLALPTQSTNELVRRLMPWTWWALPVLAVSGLVLVFARPARYLSNPVFGLKFAMLAPAIVLAVVFQRGSTRHPHFWEGSPRRRASARAIAAVSLLLWVGVAMAGRWIAYADYLFPE
;
A
#
# COMPACT_ATOMS: atom_id res chain seq x y z
N MET A 1 14.12 -15.81 12.91
CA MET A 1 12.92 -16.07 12.06
C MET A 1 12.28 -17.39 12.50
N PRO A 2 10.94 -17.49 12.65
CA PRO A 2 10.25 -18.75 12.95
C PRO A 2 10.49 -19.83 11.89
N GLN A 3 10.53 -21.11 12.28
CA GLN A 3 10.79 -22.24 11.37
C GLN A 3 9.83 -22.27 10.18
N THR A 4 8.55 -21.97 10.39
CA THR A 4 7.53 -21.95 9.34
C THR A 4 7.83 -20.93 8.23
N LEU A 5 8.40 -19.77 8.58
CA LEU A 5 8.80 -18.76 7.60
C LEU A 5 10.07 -19.18 6.86
N ALA A 6 10.96 -19.94 7.50
CA ALA A 6 12.13 -20.53 6.85
C ALA A 6 11.70 -21.56 5.79
N ASP A 7 10.79 -22.45 6.14
CA ASP A 7 10.28 -23.48 5.25
C ASP A 7 9.55 -22.84 4.05
N LEU A 8 8.75 -21.79 4.29
CA LEU A 8 8.10 -21.01 3.24
C LEU A 8 9.11 -20.32 2.32
N ALA A 9 10.14 -19.69 2.88
CA ALA A 9 11.18 -19.05 2.08
C ALA A 9 11.91 -20.06 1.19
N GLY A 10 12.20 -21.26 1.72
CA GLY A 10 12.79 -22.36 0.96
C GLY A 10 11.87 -22.84 -0.17
N ALA A 11 10.58 -23.04 0.11
CA ALA A 11 9.61 -23.44 -0.90
C ALA A 11 9.46 -22.39 -2.02
N LEU A 12 9.43 -21.10 -1.66
CA LEU A 12 9.39 -20.00 -2.62
C LEU A 12 10.66 -19.95 -3.47
N ALA A 13 11.84 -20.14 -2.87
CA ALA A 13 13.12 -20.15 -3.59
C ALA A 13 13.22 -21.31 -4.60
N ALA A 14 12.62 -22.47 -4.31
CA ALA A 14 12.58 -23.60 -5.23
C ALA A 14 11.53 -23.46 -6.36
N SER A 15 10.63 -22.47 -6.26
CA SER A 15 9.48 -22.34 -7.15
C SER A 15 9.85 -21.87 -8.58
N PRO A 16 9.04 -22.20 -9.60
CA PRO A 16 9.18 -21.62 -10.94
C PRO A 16 9.07 -20.09 -10.97
N LEU A 17 8.29 -19.51 -10.03
CA LEU A 17 8.11 -18.07 -9.91
C LEU A 17 9.38 -17.36 -9.46
N ASN A 18 10.16 -17.97 -8.54
CA ASN A 18 11.48 -17.44 -8.18
C ASN A 18 12.41 -17.41 -9.38
N ARG A 19 12.51 -18.52 -10.13
CA ARG A 19 13.37 -18.58 -11.34
C ARG A 19 12.98 -17.53 -12.37
N LEU A 20 11.67 -17.36 -12.63
CA LEU A 20 11.17 -16.33 -13.52
C LEU A 20 11.51 -14.93 -13.02
N ALA A 21 11.28 -14.64 -11.74
CA ALA A 21 11.57 -13.33 -11.17
C ALA A 21 13.07 -12.99 -11.21
N VAL A 22 13.94 -13.97 -10.92
CA VAL A 22 15.39 -13.80 -11.04
C VAL A 22 15.79 -13.55 -12.49
N TYR A 23 15.32 -14.38 -13.43
CA TYR A 23 15.58 -14.21 -14.87
C TYR A 23 15.15 -12.82 -15.38
N LEU A 24 13.94 -12.38 -15.03
CA LEU A 24 13.44 -11.06 -15.43
C LEU A 24 14.32 -9.93 -14.87
N LEU A 25 14.88 -10.08 -13.67
CA LEU A 25 15.69 -9.05 -13.04
C LEU A 25 17.17 -9.08 -13.42
N THR A 26 17.70 -10.21 -13.91
CA THR A 26 19.12 -10.33 -14.27
C THR A 26 19.37 -10.36 -15.77
N GLU A 27 18.49 -11.02 -16.54
CA GLU A 27 18.73 -11.30 -17.96
C GLU A 27 17.97 -10.36 -18.91
N VAL A 28 16.85 -9.76 -18.49
CA VAL A 28 16.04 -8.89 -19.36
C VAL A 28 16.49 -7.44 -19.20
N PRO A 29 17.14 -6.83 -20.22
CA PRO A 29 17.62 -5.47 -20.12
C PRO A 29 16.49 -4.48 -19.89
N GLY A 30 16.69 -3.54 -18.96
CA GLY A 30 15.70 -2.50 -18.64
C GLY A 30 14.52 -2.95 -17.78
N PHE A 31 14.33 -4.25 -17.54
CA PHE A 31 13.22 -4.71 -16.71
C PHE A 31 13.31 -4.27 -15.24
N PRO A 32 14.47 -4.37 -14.54
CA PRO A 32 14.60 -3.87 -13.16
C PRO A 32 14.21 -2.39 -12.97
N PRO A 33 14.70 -1.43 -13.77
CA PRO A 33 14.27 -0.04 -13.61
C PRO A 33 12.78 0.14 -13.98
N THR A 34 12.26 -0.54 -15.01
CA THR A 34 10.84 -0.43 -15.38
C THR A 34 9.92 -0.93 -14.27
N VAL A 35 10.17 -2.11 -13.70
CA VAL A 35 9.32 -2.65 -12.62
C VAL A 35 9.38 -1.77 -11.38
N GLN A 36 10.55 -1.21 -11.07
CA GLN A 36 10.73 -0.28 -9.95
C GLN A 36 10.00 1.04 -10.19
N THR A 37 10.05 1.59 -11.42
CA THR A 37 9.30 2.78 -11.81
C THR A 37 7.79 2.55 -11.69
N LEU A 38 7.27 1.44 -12.21
CA LEU A 38 5.86 1.09 -12.09
C LEU A 38 5.44 0.94 -10.63
N HIS A 39 6.28 0.33 -9.79
CA HIS A 39 6.04 0.20 -8.36
C HIS A 39 5.91 1.59 -7.71
N LEU A 40 6.86 2.49 -7.96
CA LEU A 40 6.88 3.83 -7.38
C LEU A 40 5.72 4.70 -7.88
N LEU A 41 5.42 4.67 -9.19
CA LEU A 41 4.27 5.40 -9.75
C LEU A 41 2.95 4.91 -9.15
N SER A 42 2.83 3.60 -8.89
CA SER A 42 1.65 3.04 -8.23
C SER A 42 1.52 3.55 -6.79
N ILE A 43 2.63 3.61 -6.03
CA ILE A 43 2.64 4.24 -4.70
C ILE A 43 2.23 5.70 -4.81
N SER A 44 2.81 6.47 -5.73
CA SER A 44 2.48 7.88 -5.92
C SER A 44 1.00 8.11 -6.26
N ALA A 45 0.42 7.27 -7.11
CA ALA A 45 -1.00 7.34 -7.45
C ALA A 45 -1.90 7.05 -6.24
N ILE A 46 -1.56 6.02 -5.45
CA ILE A 46 -2.32 5.68 -4.23
C ILE A 46 -2.18 6.78 -3.17
N MET A 47 -0.95 7.25 -2.92
CA MET A 47 -0.69 8.32 -1.96
C MET A 47 -1.38 9.61 -2.38
N GLY A 48 -1.24 10.05 -3.62
CA GLY A 48 -1.88 11.27 -4.12
C GLY A 48 -3.41 11.20 -4.03
N SER A 49 -4.01 10.06 -4.38
CA SER A 49 -5.47 9.90 -4.30
C SER A 49 -5.98 9.88 -2.86
N ILE A 50 -5.42 9.02 -2.00
CA ILE A 50 -5.91 8.84 -0.63
C ILE A 50 -5.58 10.03 0.25
N VAL A 51 -4.36 10.57 0.19
CA VAL A 51 -3.96 11.70 1.04
C VAL A 51 -4.82 12.92 0.76
N LEU A 52 -5.15 13.23 -0.50
CA LEU A 52 -6.02 14.36 -0.83
C LEU A 52 -7.44 14.18 -0.28
N ILE A 53 -7.99 12.95 -0.34
CA ILE A 53 -9.29 12.63 0.26
C ILE A 53 -9.22 12.78 1.78
N ASP A 54 -8.22 12.18 2.42
CA ASP A 54 -8.11 12.18 3.89
C ASP A 54 -7.89 13.60 4.43
N LEU A 55 -7.01 14.39 3.82
CA LEU A 55 -6.80 15.79 4.19
C LEU A 55 -8.08 16.63 3.99
N ARG A 56 -8.86 16.34 2.95
CA ARG A 56 -10.16 16.99 2.76
C ARG A 56 -11.15 16.65 3.86
N VAL A 57 -11.23 15.38 4.26
CA VAL A 57 -12.13 14.91 5.33
C VAL A 57 -11.74 15.51 6.68
N LEU A 58 -10.43 15.63 6.93
CA LEU A 58 -9.87 16.27 8.12
C LEU A 58 -10.06 17.79 8.12
N GLY A 59 -10.38 18.41 6.97
CA GLY A 59 -10.54 19.85 6.83
C GLY A 59 -9.21 20.60 6.71
N LEU A 60 -8.12 19.90 6.34
CA LEU A 60 -6.78 20.45 6.19
C LEU A 60 -6.46 20.88 4.76
N ALA A 61 -7.21 20.40 3.77
CA ALA A 61 -7.02 20.75 2.36
C ALA A 61 -8.36 20.80 1.60
N LEU A 62 -8.36 21.48 0.45
CA LEU A 62 -9.46 21.50 -0.52
C LEU A 62 -10.85 21.91 0.06
N PRO A 63 -10.96 22.95 0.91
CA PRO A 63 -12.19 23.26 1.66
C PRO A 63 -13.43 23.47 0.79
N THR A 64 -13.25 23.90 -0.47
CA THR A 64 -14.34 24.15 -1.43
C THR A 64 -14.79 22.92 -2.21
N GLN A 65 -14.04 21.82 -2.16
CA GLN A 65 -14.36 20.60 -2.91
C GLN A 65 -15.31 19.70 -2.11
N SER A 66 -16.18 18.96 -2.80
CA SER A 66 -17.03 17.96 -2.16
C SER A 66 -16.22 16.67 -1.90
N THR A 67 -16.35 16.11 -0.70
CA THR A 67 -15.70 14.84 -0.34
C THR A 67 -16.11 13.71 -1.28
N ASN A 68 -17.41 13.66 -1.63
CA ASN A 68 -17.93 12.62 -2.54
C ASN A 68 -17.36 12.76 -3.96
N GLU A 69 -17.17 14.00 -4.42
CA GLU A 69 -16.58 14.26 -5.73
C GLU A 69 -15.12 13.79 -5.79
N LEU A 70 -14.34 14.09 -4.75
CA LEU A 70 -12.96 13.61 -4.65
C LEU A 70 -12.90 12.09 -4.63
N VAL A 71 -13.74 11.43 -3.83
CA VAL A 71 -13.82 9.96 -3.79
C VAL A 71 -14.12 9.40 -5.18
N ARG A 72 -15.12 9.94 -5.88
CA ARG A 72 -15.50 9.48 -7.22
C ARG A 72 -14.36 9.63 -8.24
N ARG A 73 -13.59 10.72 -8.18
CA ARG A 73 -12.51 11.00 -9.14
C ARG A 73 -11.20 10.29 -8.80
N LEU A 74 -10.86 10.20 -7.52
CA LEU A 74 -9.53 9.77 -7.07
C LEU A 74 -9.46 8.29 -6.69
N MET A 75 -10.55 7.67 -6.19
CA MET A 75 -10.54 6.23 -5.86
C MET A 75 -10.26 5.29 -7.04
N PRO A 76 -10.72 5.55 -8.27
CA PRO A 76 -10.34 4.72 -9.41
C PRO A 76 -8.82 4.60 -9.58
N TRP A 77 -8.06 5.68 -9.33
CA TRP A 77 -6.60 5.65 -9.39
C TRP A 77 -6.00 4.72 -8.34
N THR A 78 -6.53 4.73 -7.12
CA THR A 78 -6.14 3.81 -6.06
C THR A 78 -6.37 2.36 -6.47
N TRP A 79 -7.55 2.05 -7.00
CA TRP A 79 -7.92 0.67 -7.36
C TRP A 79 -7.17 0.13 -8.57
N TRP A 80 -6.83 0.98 -9.54
CA TRP A 80 -6.00 0.56 -10.67
C TRP A 80 -4.51 0.44 -10.30
N ALA A 81 -4.03 1.30 -9.40
CA ALA A 81 -2.64 1.26 -8.94
C ALA A 81 -2.36 0.07 -8.01
N LEU A 82 -3.34 -0.39 -7.21
CA LEU A 82 -3.15 -1.49 -6.26
C LEU A 82 -2.69 -2.81 -6.91
N PRO A 83 -3.31 -3.31 -7.99
CA PRO A 83 -2.82 -4.49 -8.71
C PRO A 83 -1.42 -4.31 -9.26
N VAL A 84 -1.11 -3.15 -9.86
CA VAL A 84 0.23 -2.86 -10.40
C VAL A 84 1.26 -2.82 -9.27
N LEU A 85 0.93 -2.22 -8.14
CA LEU A 85 1.76 -2.20 -6.93
C LEU A 85 2.02 -3.62 -6.41
N ALA A 86 0.97 -4.44 -6.33
CA ALA A 86 1.06 -5.81 -5.86
C ALA A 86 1.92 -6.68 -6.78
N VAL A 87 1.66 -6.66 -8.08
CA VAL A 87 2.41 -7.46 -9.07
C VAL A 87 3.88 -7.05 -9.10
N SER A 88 4.17 -5.76 -9.20
CA SER A 88 5.56 -5.26 -9.19
C SER A 88 6.28 -5.58 -7.88
N GLY A 89 5.59 -5.50 -6.73
CA GLY A 89 6.16 -5.88 -5.44
C GLY A 89 6.42 -7.39 -5.31
N LEU A 90 5.50 -8.22 -5.83
CA LEU A 90 5.65 -9.67 -5.81
C LEU A 90 6.87 -10.12 -6.61
N VAL A 91 7.16 -9.51 -7.76
CA VAL A 91 8.38 -9.80 -8.53
C VAL A 91 9.64 -9.64 -7.65
N LEU A 92 9.70 -8.56 -6.86
CA LEU A 92 10.83 -8.31 -5.97
C LEU A 92 10.91 -9.34 -4.83
N VAL A 93 9.76 -9.72 -4.26
CA VAL A 93 9.68 -10.73 -3.19
C VAL A 93 10.09 -12.10 -3.69
N PHE A 94 9.57 -12.54 -4.84
CA PHE A 94 9.90 -13.84 -5.42
C PHE A 94 11.37 -13.93 -5.81
N ALA A 95 12.01 -12.83 -6.23
CA ALA A 95 13.42 -12.83 -6.56
C ALA A 95 14.35 -13.07 -5.35
N ARG A 96 13.97 -12.60 -4.16
CA ARG A 96 14.75 -12.77 -2.93
C ARG A 96 13.88 -13.09 -1.69
N PRO A 97 13.19 -14.24 -1.64
CA PRO A 97 12.16 -14.51 -0.62
C PRO A 97 12.69 -14.43 0.81
N ALA A 98 13.88 -14.99 1.06
CA ALA A 98 14.52 -14.99 2.37
C ALA A 98 14.74 -13.55 2.90
N ARG A 99 15.18 -12.61 2.04
CA ARG A 99 15.42 -11.21 2.43
C ARG A 99 14.16 -10.51 2.92
N TYR A 100 13.00 -10.85 2.37
CA TYR A 100 11.73 -10.21 2.75
C TYR A 100 11.07 -10.92 3.93
N LEU A 101 11.03 -12.26 3.93
CA LEU A 101 10.34 -13.02 4.98
C LEU A 101 11.09 -13.02 6.32
N SER A 102 12.42 -12.86 6.32
CA SER A 102 13.18 -12.70 7.57
C SER A 102 13.07 -11.29 8.16
N ASN A 103 12.61 -10.31 7.39
CA ASN A 103 12.59 -8.92 7.78
C ASN A 103 11.26 -8.56 8.49
N PRO A 104 11.28 -8.21 9.79
CA PRO A 104 10.05 -7.91 10.53
C PRO A 104 9.29 -6.70 9.97
N VAL A 105 9.98 -5.74 9.33
CA VAL A 105 9.35 -4.57 8.71
C VAL A 105 8.48 -4.98 7.51
N PHE A 106 8.81 -6.09 6.84
CA PHE A 106 7.97 -6.64 5.78
C PHE A 106 6.60 -7.08 6.33
N GLY A 107 6.59 -7.83 7.43
CA GLY A 107 5.34 -8.21 8.11
C GLY A 107 4.54 -7.00 8.59
N LEU A 108 5.23 -6.02 9.18
CA LEU A 108 4.61 -4.76 9.62
C LEU A 108 3.98 -3.99 8.46
N LYS A 109 4.62 -3.95 7.29
CA LYS A 109 4.07 -3.33 6.07
C LYS A 109 2.70 -3.92 5.72
N PHE A 110 2.56 -5.25 5.73
CA PHE A 110 1.28 -5.89 5.42
C PHE A 110 0.25 -5.74 6.54
N ALA A 111 0.69 -5.75 7.81
CA ALA A 111 -0.16 -5.48 8.96
C ALA A 111 -0.76 -4.05 8.93
N MET A 112 -0.08 -3.09 8.30
CA MET A 112 -0.61 -1.74 8.03
C MET A 112 -1.42 -1.67 6.73
N LEU A 113 -0.97 -2.33 5.67
CA LEU A 113 -1.61 -2.27 4.35
C LEU A 113 -3.01 -2.87 4.36
N ALA A 114 -3.21 -4.02 5.02
CA ALA A 114 -4.51 -4.68 5.08
C ALA A 114 -5.61 -3.78 5.69
N PRO A 115 -5.45 -3.20 6.90
CA PRO A 115 -6.44 -2.27 7.44
C PRO A 115 -6.55 -0.99 6.62
N ALA A 116 -5.48 -0.49 5.99
CA ALA A 116 -5.54 0.69 5.13
C ALA A 116 -6.49 0.49 3.94
N ILE A 117 -6.41 -0.67 3.28
CA ILE A 117 -7.31 -1.06 2.19
C ILE A 117 -8.74 -1.20 2.72
N VAL A 118 -8.94 -1.85 3.86
CA VAL A 118 -10.28 -1.99 4.47
C VAL A 118 -10.90 -0.63 4.75
N LEU A 119 -10.15 0.31 5.34
CA LEU A 119 -10.63 1.67 5.60
C LEU A 119 -10.99 2.38 4.30
N ALA A 120 -10.19 2.27 3.24
CA ALA A 120 -10.50 2.85 1.93
C ALA A 120 -11.80 2.27 1.35
N VAL A 121 -12.01 0.95 1.42
CA VAL A 121 -13.26 0.31 0.97
C VAL A 121 -14.45 0.78 1.79
N VAL A 122 -14.33 0.82 3.12
CA VAL A 122 -15.39 1.29 4.03
C VAL A 122 -15.76 2.73 3.72
N PHE A 123 -14.76 3.60 3.56
CA PHE A 123 -14.95 5.01 3.26
C PHE A 123 -15.65 5.23 1.91
N GLN A 124 -15.16 4.56 0.86
CA GLN A 124 -15.75 4.63 -0.47
C GLN A 124 -17.19 4.11 -0.49
N ARG A 125 -17.46 2.94 0.13
CA ARG A 125 -18.82 2.38 0.20
C ARG A 125 -19.80 3.31 0.92
N GLY A 126 -19.36 3.98 1.98
CA GLY A 126 -20.16 5.01 2.65
C GLY A 126 -20.50 6.16 1.70
N SER A 127 -19.50 6.65 0.97
CA SER A 127 -19.65 7.79 0.04
C SER A 127 -20.49 7.48 -1.19
N THR A 128 -20.41 6.25 -1.74
CA THR A 128 -21.14 5.88 -2.96
C THR A 128 -22.59 5.47 -2.72
N ARG A 129 -22.95 4.98 -1.52
CA ARG A 129 -24.33 4.57 -1.21
C ARG A 129 -25.28 5.74 -1.02
N HIS A 130 -24.83 6.80 -0.35
CA HIS A 130 -25.63 7.99 -0.12
C HIS A 130 -24.78 9.25 -0.28
N PRO A 131 -25.21 10.20 -1.14
CA PRO A 131 -24.63 11.54 -1.13
C PRO A 131 -24.66 12.09 0.31
N HIS A 132 -23.54 12.67 0.74
CA HIS A 132 -23.39 13.24 2.09
C HIS A 132 -23.51 12.25 3.26
N PHE A 133 -23.34 10.93 3.03
CA PHE A 133 -23.41 9.92 4.11
C PHE A 133 -22.59 10.32 5.34
N TRP A 134 -21.33 10.68 5.13
CA TRP A 134 -20.37 11.07 6.18
C TRP A 134 -20.69 12.42 6.82
N GLU A 135 -21.46 13.28 6.14
CA GLU A 135 -21.82 14.63 6.60
C GLU A 135 -23.19 14.65 7.30
N GLY A 136 -24.02 13.62 7.12
CA GLY A 136 -25.41 13.58 7.57
C GLY A 136 -25.65 13.58 9.09
N SER A 137 -24.61 13.40 9.92
CA SER A 137 -24.73 13.60 11.38
C SER A 137 -23.38 13.94 12.04
N PRO A 138 -23.36 14.59 13.22
CA PRO A 138 -22.13 14.85 13.96
C PRO A 138 -21.30 13.59 14.23
N ARG A 139 -21.96 12.48 14.57
CA ARG A 139 -21.30 11.19 14.82
C ARG A 139 -20.63 10.64 13.56
N ARG A 140 -21.29 10.70 12.40
CA ARG A 140 -20.71 10.24 11.14
C ARG A 140 -19.53 11.10 10.69
N ARG A 141 -19.58 12.42 10.93
CA ARG A 141 -18.46 13.32 10.66
C ARG A 141 -17.24 12.99 11.52
N ALA A 142 -17.46 12.72 12.81
CA ALA A 142 -16.38 12.29 13.71
C ALA A 142 -15.78 10.94 13.25
N SER A 143 -16.61 9.96 12.88
CA SER A 143 -16.14 8.69 12.34
C SER A 143 -15.35 8.85 11.05
N ALA A 144 -15.81 9.71 10.12
CA ALA A 144 -15.09 10.00 8.87
C ALA A 144 -13.69 10.59 9.15
N ARG A 145 -13.60 11.56 10.07
CA ARG A 145 -12.31 12.14 10.49
C ARG A 145 -11.39 11.12 11.13
N ALA A 146 -11.91 10.25 11.99
CA ALA A 146 -11.12 9.18 12.59
C ALA A 146 -10.60 8.18 11.54
N ILE A 147 -11.46 7.75 10.61
CA ILE A 147 -11.08 6.88 9.48
C ILE A 147 -9.99 7.54 8.65
N ALA A 148 -10.15 8.83 8.29
CA ALA A 148 -9.16 9.57 7.51
C ALA A 148 -7.82 9.71 8.23
N ALA A 149 -7.81 10.00 9.53
CA ALA A 149 -6.59 10.10 10.32
C ALA A 149 -5.84 8.75 10.40
N VAL A 150 -6.56 7.66 10.67
CA VAL A 150 -5.97 6.32 10.74
C VAL A 150 -5.51 5.86 9.36
N SER A 151 -6.31 6.08 8.31
CA SER A 151 -5.95 5.81 6.91
C SER A 151 -4.64 6.50 6.54
N LEU A 152 -4.53 7.80 6.81
CA LEU A 152 -3.34 8.58 6.51
C LEU A 152 -2.09 8.03 7.22
N LEU A 153 -2.19 7.71 8.52
CA LEU A 153 -1.10 7.12 9.29
C LEU A 153 -0.68 5.76 8.72
N LEU A 154 -1.64 4.92 8.37
CA LEU A 154 -1.36 3.59 7.81
C LEU A 154 -0.69 3.69 6.44
N TRP A 155 -1.16 4.55 5.54
CA TRP A 155 -0.57 4.71 4.21
C TRP A 155 0.84 5.30 4.24
N VAL A 156 1.07 6.31 5.09
CA VAL A 156 2.40 6.84 5.35
C VAL A 156 3.31 5.75 5.93
N GLY A 157 2.81 4.98 6.90
CA GLY A 157 3.53 3.87 7.50
C GLY A 157 3.89 2.77 6.48
N VAL A 158 2.97 2.39 5.59
CA VAL A 158 3.23 1.42 4.50
C VAL A 158 4.33 1.91 3.55
N ALA A 159 4.29 3.20 3.17
CA ALA A 159 5.29 3.80 2.30
C ALA A 159 6.68 3.83 2.98
N MET A 160 6.74 4.24 4.25
CA MET A 160 7.96 4.25 5.05
C MET A 160 8.53 2.84 5.23
N ALA A 161 7.69 1.88 5.62
CA ALA A 161 8.07 0.47 5.78
C ALA A 161 8.65 -0.10 4.48
N GLY A 162 8.10 0.29 3.32
CA GLY A 162 8.66 -0.04 2.01
C GLY A 162 10.13 0.34 1.86
N ARG A 163 10.50 1.56 2.29
CA ARG A 163 11.90 2.03 2.21
C ARG A 163 12.78 1.41 3.29
N TRP A 164 12.25 1.23 4.49
CA TRP A 164 12.95 0.65 5.64
C TRP A 164 13.30 -0.82 5.45
N ILE A 165 12.52 -1.59 4.68
CA ILE A 165 12.89 -2.98 4.32
C ILE A 165 14.27 -3.04 3.67
N ALA A 166 14.65 -2.05 2.86
CA ALA A 166 15.95 -1.99 2.22
C ALA A 166 17.11 -1.68 3.19
N TYR A 167 16.79 -1.15 4.37
CA TYR A 167 17.73 -0.67 5.40
C TYR A 167 17.56 -1.36 6.75
N ALA A 168 16.98 -2.57 6.76
CA ALA A 168 16.72 -3.27 8.01
C ALA A 168 18.00 -3.51 8.84
N ASP A 169 19.14 -3.70 8.18
CA ASP A 169 20.45 -3.87 8.82
C ASP A 169 20.86 -2.65 9.68
N TYR A 170 20.34 -1.45 9.38
CA TYR A 170 20.54 -0.25 10.20
C TYR A 170 19.54 -0.12 11.36
N LEU A 171 18.39 -0.79 11.25
CA LEU A 171 17.33 -0.77 12.26
C LEU A 171 17.50 -1.87 13.30
N PHE A 172 18.05 -3.01 12.89
CA PHE A 172 18.34 -4.17 13.71
C PHE A 172 19.81 -4.57 13.51
N PRO A 173 20.76 -3.76 14.01
CA PRO A 173 22.16 -4.15 13.99
C PRO A 173 22.34 -5.38 14.89
N GLU A 174 23.03 -6.40 14.36
CA GLU A 174 23.49 -7.58 15.10
C GLU A 174 24.63 -7.22 16.07
#